data_AF-A0AAJ4XUJ1-F1
#
_entry.id   AF-A0AAJ4XUJ1-F1
#
_cell.length_a   1.000
_cell.length_b   1.000
_cell.length_c   1.000
_cell.angle_alpha   90.00
_cell.angle_beta   90.00
_cell.angle_gamma   90.00
#
_symmetry.space_group_name_H-M   'P 1'
#
loop_
_entity.id
_entity.type
_entity.pdbx_description
1 polymer ?
#
loop_
_entity_poly.entity_id
_entity_poly.type
_entity_poly.pdbx_seq_one_letter_code
_entity_poly.pdbx_strand_id
1 'polypeptide(L)'
;MPRRGSLKGSAAQPPDLSRPVVNLRHFPRLAAGEHDKPAVHELVMSVLDGAAVSDAWVGTADLAFLPARGEELADLPVQRTGRGFHFDLAYTVTDLKTLIDHSN
;
A
#
# COMPACT_ATOMS: atom_id res chain seq x y z
N MET A 1 -9.43 -13.63 25.90
CA MET A 1 -8.00 -13.97 25.73
C MET A 1 -7.63 -13.84 24.27
N PRO A 2 -6.62 -13.04 23.88
CA PRO A 2 -6.15 -13.03 22.50
C PRO A 2 -5.32 -14.30 22.27
N ARG A 3 -5.66 -15.08 21.24
CA ARG A 3 -4.88 -16.27 20.87
C ARG A 3 -3.61 -15.80 20.17
N ARG A 4 -2.45 -16.24 20.66
CA ARG A 4 -1.14 -16.01 20.04
C ARG A 4 -1.09 -16.81 18.74
N GLY A 5 -1.02 -16.13 17.58
CA GLY A 5 -0.71 -16.78 16.32
C GLY A 5 0.68 -17.41 16.38
N SER A 6 0.82 -18.65 15.90
CA SER A 6 2.10 -19.34 15.75
C SER A 6 2.49 -19.31 14.27
N LEU A 7 3.64 -18.69 13.95
CA LEU A 7 4.29 -18.81 12.65
C LEU A 7 5.05 -20.15 12.65
N LYS A 8 4.71 -21.06 11.72
CA LYS A 8 5.46 -22.30 11.50
C LYS A 8 6.30 -22.15 10.23
N GLY A 9 7.57 -22.50 10.34
CA GLY A 9 8.55 -22.41 9.26
C GLY A 9 8.36 -23.42 8.16
N SER A 10 7.98 -22.91 7.00
CA SER A 10 8.32 -23.48 5.71
C SER A 10 8.65 -22.28 4.83
N ALA A 11 9.70 -22.38 3.99
CA ALA A 11 10.03 -21.36 3.00
C ALA A 11 8.78 -21.12 2.13
N ALA A 12 8.03 -20.08 2.48
CA ALA A 12 6.76 -19.80 1.85
C ALA A 12 7.04 -19.07 0.54
N GLN A 13 6.21 -19.29 -0.47
CA GLN A 13 6.24 -18.44 -1.65
C GLN A 13 6.01 -16.99 -1.18
N PRO A 14 6.92 -16.06 -1.51
CA PRO A 14 6.79 -14.67 -1.08
C PRO A 14 5.48 -14.08 -1.60
N PRO A 15 4.96 -13.01 -0.96
CA PRO A 15 3.80 -12.33 -1.48
C PRO A 15 4.05 -11.90 -2.92
N ASP A 16 3.00 -12.01 -3.73
CA ASP A 16 3.06 -11.65 -5.13
C ASP A 16 3.19 -10.12 -5.28
N LEU A 17 4.41 -9.67 -5.55
CA LEU A 17 4.73 -8.28 -5.87
C LEU A 17 4.53 -7.96 -7.36
N SER A 18 3.99 -8.87 -8.17
CA SER A 18 3.76 -8.62 -9.60
C SER A 18 2.61 -7.64 -9.85
N ARG A 19 1.80 -7.34 -8.84
CA ARG A 19 0.74 -6.33 -8.93
C ARG A 19 1.37 -4.95 -8.78
N PRO A 20 1.36 -4.10 -9.82
CA PRO A 20 1.93 -2.78 -9.72
C PRO A 20 1.15 -1.92 -8.72
N VAL A 21 1.87 -1.15 -7.91
CA VAL A 21 1.27 -0.16 -7.02
C VAL A 21 0.90 1.07 -7.84
N VAL A 22 -0.37 1.45 -7.80
CA VAL A 22 -0.87 2.70 -8.40
C VAL A 22 -1.16 3.69 -7.28
N ASN A 23 -0.65 4.91 -7.44
CA ASN A 23 -0.82 6.03 -6.52
C ASN A 23 -1.40 7.23 -7.28
N LEU A 24 -1.72 8.29 -6.53
CA LEU A 24 -2.15 9.58 -7.05
C LEU A 24 -1.17 10.65 -6.58
N ARG A 25 -0.44 11.28 -7.51
CA ARG A 25 0.32 12.50 -7.19
C ARG A 25 -0.63 13.67 -7.25
N HIS A 26 -0.76 14.37 -6.12
CA HIS A 26 -1.71 15.46 -5.96
C HIS A 26 -1.04 16.64 -5.24
N PHE A 27 -1.10 17.83 -5.85
CA PHE A 27 -0.64 19.06 -5.23
C PHE A 27 -1.63 20.21 -5.53
N PRO A 28 -2.23 20.84 -4.51
CA PRO A 28 -3.28 21.83 -4.71
C PRO A 28 -2.73 23.19 -5.17
N ARG A 29 -3.60 24.02 -5.77
CA ARG A 29 -3.37 25.45 -5.93
C ARG A 29 -3.99 26.20 -4.73
N LEU A 30 -3.30 27.23 -4.25
CA LEU A 30 -3.80 28.08 -3.15
C LEU A 30 -4.43 29.40 -3.63
N ALA A 31 -4.23 29.76 -4.90
CA ALA A 31 -4.82 30.96 -5.49
C ALA A 31 -6.35 30.95 -5.36
N ALA A 32 -6.93 32.12 -5.07
CA ALA A 32 -8.37 32.25 -4.91
C ALA A 32 -9.09 31.84 -6.20
N GLY A 33 -10.12 30.99 -6.07
CA GLY A 33 -10.88 30.45 -7.21
C GLY A 33 -10.26 29.23 -7.90
N GLU A 34 -9.15 28.70 -7.37
CA GLU A 34 -8.41 27.57 -7.97
C GLU A 34 -8.25 26.39 -6.99
N HIS A 35 -8.92 26.40 -5.84
CA HIS A 35 -8.77 25.36 -4.81
C HIS A 35 -9.25 23.97 -5.26
N ASP A 36 -10.15 23.92 -6.26
CA ASP A 36 -10.66 22.73 -6.92
C ASP A 36 -9.86 22.34 -8.18
N LYS A 37 -8.85 23.13 -8.56
CA LYS A 37 -8.00 22.94 -9.73
C LYS A 37 -6.57 22.69 -9.28
N PRO A 38 -6.23 21.45 -8.89
CA PRO A 38 -4.89 21.14 -8.41
C PRO A 38 -3.83 21.42 -9.48
N ALA A 39 -2.64 21.84 -9.05
CA ALA A 39 -1.50 22.08 -9.93
C ALA A 39 -0.90 20.78 -10.47
N VAL A 40 -1.05 19.69 -9.71
CA VAL A 40 -0.69 18.32 -10.09
C VAL A 40 -1.82 17.40 -9.67
N HIS A 41 -2.33 16.59 -10.59
CA HIS A 41 -3.31 15.56 -10.31
C HIS A 41 -3.17 14.41 -11.30
N GLU A 42 -2.23 13.52 -11.02
CA GLU A 42 -1.81 12.49 -11.99
C GLU A 42 -1.87 11.09 -11.35
N LEU A 43 -2.46 10.16 -12.11
CA LEU A 43 -2.42 8.74 -11.78
C LEU A 43 -1.02 8.22 -12.13
N VAL A 44 -0.34 7.62 -11.17
CA VAL A 44 1.06 7.18 -11.32
C VAL A 44 1.22 5.73 -10.88
N MET A 45 2.15 5.03 -11.51
CA MET A 45 2.56 3.68 -11.11
C MET A 45 3.96 3.72 -10.52
N SER A 46 4.12 3.11 -9.34
CA SER A 46 5.42 2.97 -8.69
C SER A 46 6.38 2.14 -9.55
N VAL A 47 7.62 2.59 -9.68
CA VAL A 47 8.70 1.85 -10.34
C VAL A 47 9.70 1.44 -9.26
N LEU A 48 9.84 0.12 -9.05
CA LEU A 48 10.69 -0.45 -8.02
C LEU A 48 11.87 -1.17 -8.69
N ASP A 49 13.05 -0.58 -8.62
CA ASP A 49 14.27 -1.13 -9.23
C ASP A 49 14.90 -2.19 -8.32
N GLY A 50 15.25 -3.33 -8.89
CA GLY A 50 15.94 -4.40 -8.16
C GLY A 50 15.17 -4.94 -6.95
N ALA A 51 13.83 -4.95 -7.02
CA ALA A 51 12.99 -5.45 -5.93
C ALA A 51 13.37 -6.89 -5.54
N ALA A 52 13.66 -7.09 -4.27
CA ALA A 52 14.11 -8.36 -3.70
C ALA A 52 13.37 -8.65 -2.39
N VAL A 53 13.00 -9.91 -2.20
CA VAL A 53 12.33 -10.41 -0.98
C VAL A 53 13.18 -11.50 -0.35
N SER A 54 13.37 -11.47 0.96
CA SER A 54 14.03 -12.52 1.74
C SER A 54 13.23 -12.89 2.98
N ASP A 55 13.62 -13.99 3.63
CA ASP A 55 13.08 -14.45 4.90
C ASP A 55 11.55 -14.48 4.95
N ALA A 56 10.93 -15.05 3.91
CA ALA A 56 9.48 -15.09 3.75
C ALA A 56 8.82 -16.24 4.53
N TRP A 57 7.85 -15.88 5.38
CA TRP A 57 7.02 -16.76 6.19
C TRP A 57 5.55 -16.52 5.91
N VAL A 58 4.76 -17.59 6.01
CA VAL A 58 3.30 -17.54 5.89
C VAL A 58 2.62 -18.19 7.08
N GLY A 59 1.49 -17.65 7.50
CA GLY A 59 0.71 -18.16 8.62
C GLY A 59 -0.73 -17.69 8.62
N THR A 60 -1.35 -17.79 9.80
CA THR A 60 -2.69 -17.22 10.07
C THR A 60 -2.55 -15.79 10.58
N ALA A 61 -3.58 -14.96 10.41
CA ALA A 61 -3.61 -13.58 10.89
C ALA A 61 -4.99 -13.17 11.40
N ASP A 62 -5.00 -12.32 12.42
CA ASP A 62 -6.15 -11.55 12.88
C ASP A 62 -5.87 -10.06 12.63
N LEU A 63 -6.88 -9.30 12.21
CA LEU A 63 -6.75 -7.87 11.90
C LEU A 63 -8.05 -7.14 12.24
N ALA A 64 -7.92 -5.95 12.82
CA ALA A 64 -9.02 -5.03 13.04
C ALA A 64 -8.56 -3.59 12.74
N PHE A 65 -9.41 -2.81 12.08
CA PHE A 65 -9.26 -1.36 12.00
C PHE A 65 -10.14 -0.73 13.08
N LEU A 66 -9.57 0.22 13.81
CA LEU A 66 -10.24 0.88 14.93
C LEU A 66 -10.61 2.31 14.52
N PRO A 67 -11.82 2.78 14.87
CA PRO A 67 -12.21 4.16 14.61
C PRO A 67 -11.25 5.14 15.30
N ALA A 68 -10.87 6.19 14.57
CA ALA A 68 -10.05 7.28 15.08
C ALA A 68 -10.51 8.61 14.47
N ARG A 69 -10.43 9.70 15.25
CA ARG A 69 -10.85 11.02 14.78
C ARG A 69 -9.88 11.51 13.70
N GLY A 70 -10.42 11.89 12.54
CA GLY A 70 -9.63 12.39 11.41
C GLY A 70 -9.08 11.28 10.51
N GLU A 71 -9.42 10.02 10.77
CA GLU A 71 -8.98 8.86 9.99
C GLU A 71 -10.19 8.12 9.42
N GLU A 72 -10.07 7.66 8.17
CA GLU A 72 -11.13 6.94 7.45
C GLU A 72 -10.82 5.43 7.33
N LEU A 73 -9.72 4.95 7.91
CA LEU A 73 -9.28 3.56 7.76
C LEU A 73 -10.33 2.53 8.23
N ALA A 74 -11.04 2.83 9.32
CA ALA A 74 -12.07 1.95 9.87
C ALA A 74 -13.35 1.88 9.02
N ASP A 75 -13.51 2.79 8.05
CA ASP A 75 -14.63 2.77 7.10
C ASP A 75 -14.46 1.65 6.06
N LEU A 76 -13.30 0.98 6.04
CA LEU A 76 -13.02 -0.26 5.32
C LEU A 76 -13.01 -1.48 6.28
N PRO A 77 -14.15 -1.86 6.90
CA PRO A 77 -14.17 -2.88 7.94
C PRO A 77 -13.71 -4.25 7.42
N VAL A 78 -12.82 -4.89 8.18
CA VAL A 78 -12.31 -6.23 7.89
C VAL A 78 -13.45 -7.26 7.95
N GLN A 79 -13.88 -7.74 6.77
CA GLN A 79 -14.94 -8.76 6.67
C GLN A 79 -14.43 -10.16 7.02
N ARG A 80 -13.16 -10.43 6.67
CA ARG A 80 -12.43 -11.68 6.98
C ARG A 80 -10.94 -11.45 6.81
N THR A 81 -10.12 -12.23 7.51
CA THR A 81 -8.67 -12.29 7.27
C THR A 81 -8.30 -13.44 6.35
N GLY A 82 -7.20 -13.26 5.62
CA GLY A 82 -6.58 -14.28 4.78
C GLY A 82 -5.33 -14.87 5.44
N ARG A 83 -4.29 -15.11 4.62
CA ARG A 83 -2.96 -15.51 5.10
C ARG A 83 -2.26 -14.30 5.73
N GLY A 84 -1.53 -14.53 6.82
CA GLY A 84 -0.53 -13.59 7.34
C GLY A 84 0.82 -13.84 6.66
N PHE A 85 1.57 -12.76 6.39
CA PHE A 85 2.90 -12.84 5.80
C PHE A 85 3.89 -12.05 6.65
N HIS A 86 5.13 -12.54 6.71
CA HIS A 86 6.28 -11.83 7.27
C HIS A 86 7.47 -12.04 6.34
N PHE A 87 8.15 -10.98 5.93
CA PHE A 87 9.27 -11.04 4.98
C PHE A 87 10.05 -9.72 5.02
N ASP A 88 11.30 -9.78 4.58
CA ASP A 88 12.13 -8.61 4.33
C ASP A 88 11.97 -8.17 2.86
N LEU A 89 11.94 -6.87 2.61
CA LEU A 89 11.78 -6.28 1.28
C LEU A 89 12.83 -5.19 1.04
N ALA A 90 13.55 -5.32 -0.07
CA ALA A 90 14.51 -4.33 -0.56
C ALA A 90 14.15 -3.89 -1.99
N TYR A 91 14.31 -2.61 -2.30
CA TYR A 91 14.24 -2.05 -3.64
C TYR A 91 14.90 -0.65 -3.64
N THR A 92 15.26 -0.17 -4.81
CA THR A 92 15.66 1.23 -5.04
C THR A 92 14.57 1.93 -5.82
N VAL A 93 14.33 3.21 -5.53
CA VAL A 93 13.43 4.05 -6.34
C VAL A 93 14.28 5.05 -7.11
N THR A 94 14.34 4.89 -8.44
CA THR A 94 15.00 5.86 -9.33
C THR A 94 14.06 6.54 -10.31
N ASP A 95 12.81 6.06 -10.43
CA ASP A 95 11.85 6.54 -11.42
C ASP A 95 10.39 6.49 -10.90
N LEU A 96 9.48 7.12 -11.64
CA LEU A 96 8.03 7.07 -11.44
C LEU A 96 7.32 7.20 -12.79
N LYS A 97 6.38 6.29 -13.07
CA LYS A 97 5.64 6.32 -14.34
C LYS A 97 4.30 7.00 -14.21
N THR A 98 4.12 8.16 -14.86
CA THR A 98 2.80 8.76 -15.06
C THR A 98 1.97 7.91 -16.03
N LEU A 99 0.74 7.57 -15.61
CA LEU A 99 -0.22 6.81 -16.41
C LEU A 99 -1.20 7.75 -17.11
N ILE A 100 -1.79 8.69 -16.36
CA ILE A 100 -2.79 9.64 -16.84
C ILE A 100 -2.63 10.95 -16.05
N ASP A 101 -2.62 12.08 -16.75
CA ASP A 101 -2.68 13.41 -16.13
C ASP A 101 -4.12 13.94 -16.17
N HIS A 102 -4.66 14.26 -15.00
CA HIS A 102 -5.99 14.85 -14.79
C HIS A 102 -5.90 16.32 -14.34
N SER A 103 -4.73 16.94 -14.44
CA SER A 103 -4.56 18.36 -14.17
C SER A 103 -5.25 19.16 -15.28
N ASN A 104 -6.28 19.94 -14.93
CA ASN A 104 -6.92 20.93 -15.82
C ASN A 104 -6.00 22.12 -16.09
#